data_AF-A0A524GKK4-F1
#
_entry.id   AF-A0A524GKK4-F1
#
_cell.length_a   1.000
_cell.length_b   1.000
_cell.length_c   1.000
_cell.angle_alpha   90.00
_cell.angle_beta   90.00
_cell.angle_gamma   90.00
#
_symmetry.space_group_name_H-M   'P 1'
#
loop_
_entity.id
_entity.type
_entity.pdbx_description
1 polymer ?
#
loop_
_entity_poly.entity_id
_entity_poly.type
_entity_poly.pdbx_seq_one_letter_code
_entity_poly.pdbx_strand_id
1 'polypeptide(L)'
;MDTPFAYDIAFLGLKDPSPVGRSRLVLAMERLTGRSTADCHDFLSKVGLTIFDSLPVDQAQLIINALDEAGAVCEIRPKEDVPRAVSEALGGGMAACPSCGFVQLAGKDECPRCGVIFSKMEKDEIRKMQHNQALEDAQQRAEQIRQEWDDRAKHFLESRPLSADRYQMFNKNLTQEEIPFLFLDTAEGPVLMTSRQLMAIVDGLVVHLPYEIIKDVDFGGGLVGKKGHTRLVLHFHSPIHFKEKNTNSLTWQLTADAATNKEVIMDWAFARSYMCGACGARDLHYRNEKGQTRARCMHCATDHIIDLANLRITPMVSS
;
A
#
# COMPACT_ATOMS: atom_id res chain seq x y z
N MET A 1 -29.04 -18.49 22.59
CA MET A 1 -28.28 -19.49 23.37
C MET A 1 -27.10 -19.78 22.48
N ASP A 2 -26.00 -19.07 22.69
CA ASP A 2 -24.93 -18.99 21.71
C ASP A 2 -23.77 -19.85 22.22
N THR A 3 -23.67 -21.07 21.69
CA THR A 3 -22.54 -21.96 21.92
C THR A 3 -21.34 -21.49 21.09
N PRO A 4 -20.16 -21.25 21.71
CA PRO A 4 -18.95 -20.98 20.95
C PRO A 4 -18.40 -22.32 20.42
N PHE A 5 -18.73 -22.67 19.18
CA PHE A 5 -18.14 -23.84 18.54
C PHE A 5 -16.75 -23.47 18.01
N ALA A 6 -15.71 -23.84 18.75
CA ALA A 6 -14.37 -23.96 18.18
C ALA A 6 -14.30 -25.28 17.38
N TYR A 7 -13.49 -25.31 16.34
CA TYR A 7 -13.34 -26.48 15.47
C TYR A 7 -11.89 -26.91 15.35
N ASP A 8 -11.67 -28.21 15.43
CA ASP A 8 -10.37 -28.83 15.18
C ASP A 8 -10.36 -29.43 13.77
N ILE A 9 -9.21 -29.41 13.09
CA ILE A 9 -9.01 -30.06 11.79
C ILE A 9 -8.07 -31.24 11.98
N ALA A 10 -8.58 -32.45 11.74
CA ALA A 10 -7.81 -33.68 11.77
C ALA A 10 -7.40 -34.11 10.36
N PHE A 11 -6.12 -34.45 10.18
CA PHE A 11 -5.60 -35.00 8.94
C PHE A 11 -5.88 -36.51 8.85
N LEU A 12 -6.55 -36.95 7.79
CA LEU A 12 -6.93 -38.35 7.59
C LEU A 12 -6.09 -39.04 6.51
N GLY A 13 -5.46 -38.30 5.60
CA GLY A 13 -4.61 -38.86 4.57
C GLY A 13 -4.49 -37.97 3.33
N LEU A 14 -3.95 -38.55 2.26
CA LEU A 14 -3.79 -37.88 0.97
C LEU A 14 -4.66 -38.54 -0.11
N LYS A 15 -5.24 -37.73 -0.99
CA LYS A 15 -5.89 -38.19 -2.23
C LYS A 15 -4.88 -38.82 -3.18
N ASP A 16 -3.66 -38.26 -3.24
CA ASP A 16 -2.51 -38.81 -3.97
C ASP A 16 -1.33 -39.05 -3.00
N PRO A 17 -1.03 -40.32 -2.64
CA PRO A 17 0.06 -40.65 -1.72
C PRO A 17 1.45 -40.61 -2.37
N SER A 18 1.55 -40.28 -3.67
CA SER A 18 2.82 -40.17 -4.40
C SER A 18 3.75 -39.11 -3.79
N PRO A 19 5.07 -39.15 -4.09
CA PRO A 19 5.99 -38.10 -3.68
C PRO A 19 5.54 -36.70 -4.13
N VAL A 20 4.88 -36.59 -5.28
CA VAL A 20 4.37 -35.32 -5.82
C VAL A 20 3.19 -34.80 -5.01
N GLY A 21 2.23 -35.67 -4.67
CA GLY A 21 1.10 -35.32 -3.81
C GLY A 21 1.53 -34.92 -2.39
N ARG A 22 2.52 -35.64 -1.83
CA ARG A 22 3.14 -35.30 -0.54
C ARG A 22 3.81 -33.93 -0.56
N SER A 23 4.63 -33.64 -1.56
CA SER A 23 5.31 -32.34 -1.68
C SER A 23 4.33 -31.18 -1.81
N ARG A 24 3.21 -31.38 -2.53
CA ARG A 24 2.15 -30.37 -2.65
C ARG A 24 1.53 -30.04 -1.30
N LEU A 25 1.20 -31.06 -0.51
CA LEU A 25 0.64 -30.85 0.83
C LEU A 25 1.65 -30.21 1.78
N VAL A 26 2.93 -30.61 1.73
CA VAL A 26 3.97 -30.01 2.58
C VAL A 26 4.12 -28.50 2.30
N LEU A 27 4.12 -28.09 1.03
CA LEU A 27 4.17 -26.68 0.65
C LEU A 27 2.92 -25.90 1.10
N ALA A 28 1.74 -26.53 1.04
CA ALA A 28 0.52 -25.93 1.56
C ALA A 28 0.57 -25.78 3.08
N MET A 29 1.04 -26.80 3.81
CA MET A 29 1.20 -26.77 5.26
C MET A 29 2.24 -25.76 5.72
N GLU A 30 3.36 -25.62 5.01
CA GLU A 30 4.36 -24.58 5.27
C GLU A 30 3.77 -23.18 5.15
N ARG A 31 2.94 -22.93 4.12
CA ARG A 31 2.23 -21.65 3.96
C ARG A 31 1.18 -21.39 5.04
N LEU A 32 0.43 -22.42 5.44
CA LEU A 32 -0.66 -22.30 6.40
C LEU A 32 -0.19 -22.23 7.85
N THR A 33 0.95 -22.85 8.18
CA THR A 33 1.45 -22.98 9.57
C THR A 33 2.75 -22.25 9.84
N GLY A 34 3.48 -21.83 8.80
CA GLY A 34 4.84 -21.28 8.93
C GLY A 34 5.90 -22.29 9.38
N ARG A 35 5.55 -23.58 9.53
CA ARG A 35 6.46 -24.64 9.98
C ARG A 35 7.35 -25.12 8.85
N SER A 36 8.55 -25.59 9.21
CA SER A 36 9.52 -26.07 8.24
C SER A 36 9.00 -27.28 7.46
N THR A 37 9.51 -27.47 6.23
CA THR A 37 9.22 -28.65 5.39
C THR A 37 9.45 -29.97 6.15
N ALA A 38 10.48 -30.02 7.01
CA ALA A 38 10.83 -31.19 7.81
C ALA A 38 9.77 -31.50 8.89
N ASP A 39 9.26 -30.47 9.58
CA ASP A 39 8.19 -30.63 10.57
C ASP A 39 6.88 -31.03 9.91
N CYS A 40 6.60 -30.47 8.72
CA CYS A 40 5.42 -30.80 7.93
C CYS A 40 5.40 -32.24 7.42
N HIS A 41 6.58 -32.83 7.17
CA HIS A 41 6.71 -34.24 6.79
C HIS A 41 6.28 -35.21 7.90
N ASP A 42 6.48 -34.84 9.18
CA ASP A 42 6.09 -35.71 10.31
C ASP A 42 4.56 -35.84 10.40
N PHE A 43 3.81 -34.79 10.04
CA PHE A 43 2.33 -34.81 10.02
C PHE A 43 1.77 -35.82 9.02
N LEU A 44 2.43 -35.99 7.86
CA LEU A 44 1.98 -36.93 6.83
C LEU A 44 2.06 -38.40 7.26
N SER A 45 2.82 -38.70 8.32
CA SER A 45 2.99 -40.05 8.84
C SER A 45 1.91 -40.46 9.86
N LYS A 46 1.08 -39.51 10.33
CA LYS A 46 0.15 -39.70 11.45
C LYS A 46 -1.29 -39.39 11.03
N VAL A 47 -2.02 -40.45 10.69
CA VAL A 47 -3.48 -40.39 10.43
C VAL A 47 -4.23 -40.10 11.73
N GLY A 48 -5.21 -39.20 11.66
CA GLY A 48 -6.03 -38.77 12.79
C GLY A 48 -5.41 -37.66 13.64
N LEU A 49 -4.23 -37.14 13.26
CA LEU A 49 -3.57 -36.06 13.95
C LEU A 49 -4.33 -34.75 13.75
N THR A 50 -4.59 -34.04 14.85
CA THR A 50 -5.11 -32.67 14.80
C THR A 50 -3.98 -31.74 14.35
N ILE A 51 -4.16 -31.15 13.18
CA ILE A 51 -3.17 -30.27 12.54
C ILE A 51 -3.47 -28.78 12.79
N PHE A 52 -4.73 -28.46 13.09
CA PHE A 52 -5.16 -27.16 13.57
C PHE A 52 -6.20 -27.36 14.67
N ASP A 53 -6.11 -26.58 15.73
CA ASP A 53 -7.01 -26.66 16.87
C ASP A 53 -7.71 -25.33 17.17
N SER A 54 -8.88 -25.42 17.80
CA SER A 54 -9.62 -24.29 18.35
C SER A 54 -9.90 -23.15 17.35
N LEU A 55 -10.21 -23.50 16.11
CA LEU A 55 -10.46 -22.53 15.03
C LEU A 55 -11.91 -22.02 15.06
N PRO A 56 -12.14 -20.72 14.77
CA PRO A 56 -13.46 -20.23 14.38
C PRO A 56 -13.95 -20.94 13.11
N VAL A 57 -15.27 -21.12 12.97
CA VAL A 57 -15.88 -21.84 11.83
C VAL A 57 -15.43 -21.32 10.47
N ASP A 58 -15.37 -20.00 10.29
CA ASP A 58 -14.96 -19.37 9.03
C ASP A 58 -13.50 -19.67 8.69
N GLN A 59 -12.64 -19.69 9.72
CA GLN A 59 -11.22 -20.00 9.55
C GLN A 59 -11.00 -21.50 9.29
N ALA A 60 -11.74 -22.37 9.97
CA ALA A 60 -11.71 -23.80 9.73
C ALA A 60 -12.13 -24.14 8.29
N GLN A 61 -13.15 -23.45 7.77
CA GLN A 61 -13.63 -23.64 6.40
C GLN A 61 -12.60 -23.17 5.35
N LEU A 62 -11.91 -22.05 5.59
CA LEU A 62 -10.86 -21.58 4.69
C LEU A 62 -9.68 -22.56 4.65
N ILE A 63 -9.24 -23.03 5.82
CA ILE A 63 -8.11 -23.95 5.94
C ILE A 63 -8.44 -25.30 5.29
N ILE A 64 -9.65 -25.85 5.50
CA ILE A 64 -10.00 -27.13 4.87
C ILE A 64 -10.07 -27.04 3.35
N ASN A 65 -10.56 -25.92 2.80
CA ASN A 65 -10.61 -25.73 1.35
C ASN A 65 -9.19 -25.72 0.76
N ALA A 66 -8.26 -25.00 1.40
CA ALA A 66 -6.85 -24.95 0.97
C ALA A 66 -6.17 -26.33 1.08
N LEU A 67 -6.48 -27.10 2.13
CA LEU A 67 -5.97 -28.47 2.29
C LEU A 67 -6.57 -29.43 1.26
N ASP A 68 -7.86 -29.30 0.94
CA ASP A 68 -8.56 -30.13 -0.05
C ASP A 68 -8.00 -29.90 -1.48
N GLU A 69 -7.74 -28.64 -1.84
CA GLU A 69 -7.05 -28.24 -3.08
C GLU A 69 -5.61 -28.78 -3.14
N ALA A 70 -4.92 -28.81 -2.01
CA ALA A 70 -3.60 -29.41 -1.88
C ALA A 70 -3.62 -30.96 -1.93
N GLY A 71 -4.80 -31.57 -1.96
CA GLY A 71 -4.98 -33.02 -2.08
C GLY A 71 -5.00 -33.74 -0.74
N ALA A 72 -5.22 -33.05 0.38
CA ALA A 72 -5.44 -33.66 1.68
C ALA A 72 -6.88 -34.19 1.82
N VAL A 73 -7.04 -35.19 2.70
CA VAL A 73 -8.32 -35.63 3.23
C VAL A 73 -8.33 -35.24 4.71
N CYS A 74 -9.25 -34.36 5.08
CA CYS A 74 -9.33 -33.79 6.43
C CYS A 74 -10.74 -33.90 6.98
N GLU A 75 -10.87 -33.93 8.30
CA GLU A 75 -12.15 -33.93 9.03
C GLU A 75 -12.21 -32.70 9.94
N ILE A 76 -13.32 -31.97 9.90
CA ILE A 76 -13.62 -30.90 10.87
C ILE A 76 -14.37 -31.52 12.04
N ARG A 77 -13.85 -31.33 13.25
CA ARG A 77 -14.48 -31.80 14.49
C ARG A 77 -14.93 -30.61 15.32
N PRO A 78 -16.22 -30.51 15.69
CA PRO A 78 -16.68 -29.54 16.67
C PRO A 78 -16.03 -29.84 18.02
N LYS A 79 -15.52 -28.81 18.69
CA LYS A 79 -14.97 -28.90 20.03
C LYS A 79 -16.06 -28.52 21.02
N GLU A 80 -16.64 -29.51 21.70
CA GLU A 80 -17.53 -29.26 22.84
C GLU A 80 -16.67 -28.79 24.02
N ASP A 81 -17.00 -27.61 24.57
CA ASP A 81 -16.33 -27.05 25.74
C ASP A 81 -16.39 -28.05 26.92
N VAL A 82 -15.24 -28.67 27.24
CA VAL A 82 -15.04 -29.26 28.56
C VAL A 82 -14.58 -28.12 29.49
N PRO A 83 -15.26 -27.86 30.62
CA PRO A 83 -14.85 -26.83 31.55
C PRO A 83 -13.40 -27.07 32.00
N ARG A 84 -12.61 -25.99 32.04
CA ARG A 84 -11.25 -25.94 32.61
C ARG A 84 -11.07 -26.86 33.82
N ALA A 85 -10.51 -28.03 33.58
CA ALA A 85 -9.86 -28.86 34.57
C ALA A 85 -8.60 -29.42 33.91
N VAL A 86 -7.47 -28.77 34.24
CA VAL A 86 -6.10 -29.30 34.24
C VAL A 86 -5.89 -30.55 33.38
N SER A 87 -5.45 -30.37 32.13
CA SER A 87 -4.80 -31.45 31.38
C SER A 87 -3.29 -31.34 31.60
N GLU A 88 -2.83 -31.85 32.75
CA GLU A 88 -1.53 -32.49 32.79
C GLU A 88 -1.61 -33.79 31.98
N ALA A 89 -0.52 -34.07 31.26
CA ALA A 89 -0.23 -35.29 30.50
C ALA A 89 -0.75 -35.32 29.05
N LEU A 90 0.09 -34.86 28.11
CA LEU A 90 0.89 -35.71 27.22
C LEU A 90 1.52 -34.86 26.09
N GLY A 91 2.79 -34.48 26.28
CA GLY A 91 3.56 -33.73 25.29
C GLY A 91 4.66 -32.84 25.89
N GLY A 92 5.44 -33.37 26.84
CA GLY A 92 6.52 -32.63 27.50
C GLY A 92 7.73 -32.41 26.59
N GLY A 93 7.59 -31.56 25.57
CA GLY A 93 8.71 -30.98 24.86
C GLY A 93 9.35 -29.87 25.70
N MET A 94 10.67 -29.77 25.70
CA MET A 94 11.34 -28.56 26.18
C MET A 94 11.35 -27.53 25.04
N ALA A 95 10.84 -26.34 25.29
CA ALA A 95 10.82 -25.22 24.35
C ALA A 95 11.70 -24.07 24.87
N ALA A 96 12.52 -23.49 24.00
CA ALA A 96 13.30 -22.31 24.34
C ALA A 96 12.46 -21.03 24.17
N CYS A 97 12.53 -20.12 25.13
CA CYS A 97 11.90 -18.81 25.02
C CYS A 97 12.54 -18.02 23.86
N PRO A 98 11.80 -17.61 22.82
CA PRO A 98 12.35 -16.86 21.68
C PRO A 98 12.95 -15.50 22.05
N SER A 99 12.57 -14.92 23.20
CA SER A 99 13.09 -13.62 23.65
C SER A 99 14.42 -13.71 24.40
N CYS A 100 14.68 -14.77 25.18
CA CYS A 100 15.87 -14.85 26.04
C CYS A 100 16.59 -16.20 26.04
N GLY A 101 16.13 -17.15 25.22
CA GLY A 101 16.70 -18.49 25.07
C GLY A 101 16.49 -19.42 26.26
N PHE A 102 15.72 -19.03 27.28
CA PHE A 102 15.47 -19.87 28.45
C PHE A 102 14.65 -21.11 28.09
N VAL A 103 15.20 -22.29 28.35
CA VAL A 103 14.56 -23.58 28.07
C VAL A 103 13.57 -23.92 29.19
N GLN A 104 12.32 -24.17 28.82
CA GLN A 104 11.24 -24.47 29.76
C GLN A 104 10.31 -25.55 29.19
N LEU A 105 9.41 -26.04 30.04
CA LEU A 105 8.36 -26.97 29.61
C LEU A 105 7.42 -26.27 28.59
N ALA A 106 7.18 -26.94 27.46
CA ALA A 106 6.20 -26.49 26.47
C ALA A 106 4.80 -26.39 27.11
N GLY A 107 4.02 -25.40 26.67
CA GLY A 107 2.67 -25.14 27.17
C GLY A 107 2.58 -24.14 28.34
N LYS A 108 3.71 -23.55 28.79
CA LYS A 108 3.66 -22.39 29.70
C LYS A 108 3.38 -21.11 28.92
N ASP A 109 2.42 -20.32 29.36
CA ASP A 109 2.00 -19.06 28.72
C ASP A 109 3.00 -17.89 28.90
N GLU A 110 3.89 -18.00 29.88
CA GLU A 110 4.85 -16.95 30.24
C GLU A 110 6.25 -17.52 30.48
N CYS A 111 7.28 -16.81 30.03
CA CYS A 111 8.67 -17.14 30.35
C CYS A 111 8.99 -16.71 31.80
N PRO A 112 9.38 -17.63 32.70
CA PRO A 112 9.70 -17.29 34.08
C PRO A 112 10.99 -16.47 34.23
N ARG A 113 11.82 -16.40 33.17
CA ARG A 113 13.08 -15.66 33.19
C ARG A 113 12.94 -14.20 32.76
N CYS A 114 12.20 -13.94 31.67
CA CYS A 114 12.07 -12.59 31.12
C CYS A 114 10.64 -12.03 31.17
N GLY A 115 9.67 -12.79 31.70
CA GLY A 115 8.28 -12.35 31.86
C GLY A 115 7.51 -12.22 30.54
N VAL A 116 8.04 -12.74 29.43
CA VAL A 116 7.37 -12.60 28.13
C VAL A 116 6.20 -13.56 28.03
N ILE A 117 5.03 -13.02 27.65
CA ILE A 117 3.80 -13.79 27.46
C ILE A 117 3.75 -14.22 25.99
N PHE A 118 3.81 -15.53 25.72
CA PHE A 118 3.96 -16.04 24.34
C PHE A 118 2.75 -15.71 23.47
N SER A 119 1.54 -15.83 24.01
CA SER A 119 0.31 -15.46 23.29
C SER A 119 0.24 -13.97 22.92
N LYS A 120 0.90 -13.10 23.70
CA LYS A 120 1.01 -11.67 23.37
C LYS A 120 2.07 -11.45 22.29
N MET A 121 3.22 -12.11 22.41
CA MET A 121 4.30 -12.03 21.41
C MET A 121 3.82 -12.51 20.04
N GLU A 122 3.13 -13.65 19.98
CA GLU A 122 2.57 -14.20 18.75
C GLU A 122 1.54 -13.25 18.12
N LYS A 123 0.64 -12.67 18.92
CA LYS A 123 -0.29 -11.64 18.44
C LYS A 123 0.42 -10.40 17.89
N ASP A 124 1.49 -9.96 18.54
CA ASP A 124 2.27 -8.80 18.10
C ASP A 124 3.07 -9.14 16.82
N GLU A 125 3.57 -10.36 16.65
CA GLU A 125 4.23 -10.84 15.44
C GLU A 125 3.25 -10.96 14.26
N ILE A 126 2.07 -11.55 14.48
CA ILE A 126 1.00 -11.62 13.47
C ILE A 126 0.60 -10.21 13.02
N ARG A 127 0.44 -9.27 13.95
CA ARG A 127 0.14 -7.86 13.63
C ARG A 127 1.25 -7.22 12.81
N LYS A 128 2.52 -7.47 13.14
CA LYS A 128 3.66 -6.96 12.35
C LYS A 128 3.67 -7.54 10.95
N MET A 129 3.44 -8.85 10.79
CA MET A 129 3.36 -9.48 9.48
C MET A 129 2.21 -8.92 8.64
N GLN A 130 1.01 -8.77 9.22
CA GLN A 130 -0.14 -8.16 8.54
C GLN A 130 0.14 -6.70 8.13
N HIS A 131 0.81 -5.94 8.99
CA HIS A 131 1.22 -4.58 8.68
C HIS A 131 2.24 -4.52 7.53
N ASN A 132 3.24 -5.40 7.55
CA ASN A 132 4.24 -5.49 6.49
C ASN A 132 3.60 -5.90 5.15
N GLN A 133 2.68 -6.87 5.16
CA GLN A 133 1.95 -7.25 3.95
C GLN A 133 1.13 -6.08 3.39
N ALA A 134 0.41 -5.34 4.26
CA ALA A 134 -0.35 -4.18 3.83
C ALA A 134 0.55 -3.07 3.24
N LEU A 135 1.75 -2.89 3.80
CA LEU A 135 2.76 -1.97 3.29
C LEU A 135 3.27 -2.40 1.90
N GLU A 136 3.61 -3.67 1.73
CA GLU A 136 4.05 -4.23 0.44
C GLU A 136 2.96 -4.08 -0.63
N ASP A 137 1.71 -4.43 -0.32
CA ASP A 137 0.58 -4.28 -1.23
C ASP A 137 0.32 -2.80 -1.59
N ALA A 138 0.56 -1.87 -0.65
CA ALA A 138 0.45 -0.44 -0.91
C ALA A 138 1.57 0.06 -1.84
N GLN A 139 2.80 -0.42 -1.65
CA GLN A 139 3.94 -0.09 -2.52
C GLN A 139 3.75 -0.63 -3.93
N GLN A 140 3.32 -1.89 -4.09
CA GLN A 140 3.03 -2.49 -5.40
C GLN A 140 1.93 -1.72 -6.14
N ARG A 141 0.85 -1.36 -5.45
CA ARG A 141 -0.21 -0.54 -6.07
C ARG A 141 0.30 0.84 -6.47
N ALA A 142 1.19 1.46 -5.69
CA ALA A 142 1.75 2.76 -6.02
C ALA A 142 2.66 2.67 -7.26
N GLU A 143 3.43 1.60 -7.40
CA GLU A 143 4.20 1.30 -8.60
C GLU A 143 3.31 1.08 -9.82
N GLN A 144 2.26 0.27 -9.69
CA GLN A 144 1.32 0.02 -10.78
C GLN A 144 0.69 1.32 -11.28
N ILE A 145 0.21 2.18 -10.37
CA ILE A 145 -0.35 3.49 -10.74
C ILE A 145 0.74 4.31 -11.45
N ARG A 146 1.96 4.40 -10.92
CA ARG A 146 3.05 5.13 -11.61
C ARG A 146 3.26 4.65 -13.04
N GLN A 147 3.26 3.34 -13.26
CA GLN A 147 3.41 2.76 -14.59
C GLN A 147 2.23 3.09 -15.51
N GLU A 148 0.98 2.98 -15.03
CA GLU A 148 -0.22 3.34 -15.80
C GLU A 148 -0.16 4.79 -16.31
N TRP A 149 0.39 5.69 -15.49
CA TRP A 149 0.55 7.09 -15.83
C TRP A 149 1.66 7.34 -16.85
N ASP A 150 2.78 6.62 -16.76
CA ASP A 150 3.82 6.68 -17.79
C ASP A 150 3.30 6.16 -19.12
N ASP A 151 2.52 5.08 -19.10
CA ASP A 151 1.96 4.51 -20.32
C ASP A 151 0.94 5.46 -20.96
N ARG A 152 0.14 6.16 -20.15
CA ARG A 152 -0.75 7.24 -20.64
C ARG A 152 0.04 8.39 -21.26
N ALA A 153 1.13 8.84 -20.63
CA ALA A 153 1.98 9.90 -21.17
C ALA A 153 2.63 9.48 -22.49
N LYS A 154 3.15 8.25 -22.58
CA LYS A 154 3.70 7.67 -23.82
C LYS A 154 2.64 7.60 -24.91
N HIS A 155 1.45 7.08 -24.59
CA HIS A 155 0.36 6.98 -25.55
C HIS A 155 -0.08 8.36 -26.08
N PHE A 156 -0.11 9.38 -25.22
CA PHE A 156 -0.37 10.74 -25.66
C PHE A 156 0.68 11.22 -26.68
N LEU A 157 1.97 10.97 -26.40
CA LEU A 157 3.09 11.33 -27.26
C LEU A 157 3.08 10.61 -28.62
N GLU A 158 2.51 9.41 -28.73
CA GLU A 158 2.34 8.71 -30.01
C GLU A 158 1.52 9.54 -31.00
N SER A 159 0.48 10.21 -30.51
CA SER A 159 -0.40 11.06 -31.33
C SER A 159 0.09 12.50 -31.46
N ARG A 160 0.84 13.00 -30.46
CA ARG A 160 1.29 14.39 -30.36
C ARG A 160 2.73 14.43 -29.84
N PRO A 161 3.73 14.19 -30.70
CA PRO A 161 5.13 14.20 -30.30
C PRO A 161 5.55 15.57 -29.75
N LEU A 162 6.22 15.56 -28.60
CA LEU A 162 6.79 16.77 -27.98
C LEU A 162 8.30 16.84 -28.26
N SER A 163 8.73 17.85 -29.02
CA SER A 163 10.16 18.07 -29.29
C SER A 163 10.91 18.48 -28.01
N ALA A 164 12.10 17.89 -27.80
CA ALA A 164 12.98 18.17 -26.67
C ALA A 164 13.37 19.65 -26.54
N ASP A 165 13.51 20.35 -27.67
CA ASP A 165 13.87 21.77 -27.69
C ASP A 165 12.81 22.64 -27.00
N ARG A 166 11.54 22.20 -27.00
CA ARG A 166 10.45 22.97 -26.38
C ARG A 166 10.56 23.02 -24.87
N TYR A 167 11.04 21.95 -24.24
CA TYR A 167 11.09 21.85 -22.78
C TYR A 167 12.51 21.89 -22.20
N GLN A 168 13.52 22.25 -23.01
CA GLN A 168 14.92 22.30 -22.57
C GLN A 168 15.15 23.12 -21.29
N MET A 169 14.35 24.17 -21.08
CA MET A 169 14.39 25.04 -19.90
C MET A 169 14.02 24.32 -18.60
N PHE A 170 13.34 23.17 -18.69
CA PHE A 170 12.97 22.33 -17.56
C PHE A 170 13.92 21.14 -17.36
N ASN A 171 14.86 20.87 -18.27
CA ASN A 171 15.70 19.65 -18.23
C ASN A 171 16.50 19.49 -16.92
N LYS A 172 16.91 20.59 -16.29
CA LYS A 172 17.63 20.54 -14.99
C LYS A 172 16.73 20.17 -13.82
N ASN A 173 15.42 20.23 -14.02
CA ASN A 173 14.40 20.08 -13.01
C ASN A 173 13.58 18.80 -13.22
N LEU A 174 13.69 18.15 -14.38
CA LEU A 174 13.11 16.85 -14.66
C LEU A 174 13.90 15.76 -13.94
N THR A 175 13.19 14.84 -13.29
CA THR A 175 13.77 13.60 -12.79
C THR A 175 13.95 12.61 -13.95
N GLN A 176 14.85 11.62 -13.81
CA GLN A 176 15.13 10.64 -14.87
C GLN A 176 13.91 9.79 -15.26
N GLU A 177 12.94 9.64 -14.35
CA GLU A 177 11.78 8.78 -14.53
C GLU A 177 10.54 9.52 -15.06
N GLU A 178 10.61 10.84 -15.18
CA GLU A 178 9.49 11.66 -15.64
C GLU A 178 9.42 11.77 -17.16
N ILE A 179 8.22 11.58 -17.69
CA ILE A 179 7.96 11.71 -19.12
C ILE A 179 7.28 13.06 -19.39
N PRO A 180 7.99 14.06 -19.94
CA PRO A 180 7.37 15.30 -20.39
C PRO A 180 6.50 15.00 -21.62
N PHE A 181 5.20 15.30 -21.55
CA PHE A 181 4.27 14.92 -22.61
C PHE A 181 3.45 16.08 -23.18
N LEU A 182 3.27 17.19 -22.45
CA LEU A 182 2.50 18.33 -22.92
C LEU A 182 3.12 19.65 -22.49
N PHE A 183 3.34 20.54 -23.45
CA PHE A 183 3.85 21.88 -23.22
C PHE A 183 2.76 22.92 -23.53
N LEU A 184 2.53 23.82 -22.60
CA LEU A 184 1.50 24.86 -22.66
C LEU A 184 2.17 26.23 -22.69
N ASP A 185 1.98 26.94 -23.79
CA ASP A 185 2.36 28.34 -23.91
C ASP A 185 1.38 29.21 -23.12
N THR A 186 1.90 30.05 -22.22
CA THR A 186 1.10 30.96 -21.39
C THR A 186 1.75 32.34 -21.32
N ALA A 187 0.97 33.37 -21.00
CA ALA A 187 1.48 34.74 -20.92
C ALA A 187 2.42 34.99 -19.72
N GLU A 188 2.28 34.23 -18.64
CA GLU A 188 3.07 34.36 -17.41
C GLU A 188 4.37 33.55 -17.45
N GLY A 189 4.47 32.61 -18.40
CA GLY A 189 5.58 31.69 -18.57
C GLY A 189 5.11 30.28 -18.90
N PRO A 190 5.93 29.46 -19.56
CA PRO A 190 5.48 28.16 -20.02
C PRO A 190 5.16 27.22 -18.86
N VAL A 191 4.23 26.31 -19.14
CA VAL A 191 3.86 25.20 -18.27
C VAL A 191 4.17 23.90 -18.98
N LEU A 192 4.88 22.99 -18.30
CA LEU A 192 5.17 21.65 -18.76
C LEU A 192 4.43 20.64 -17.90
N MET A 193 3.66 19.76 -18.51
CA MET A 193 3.04 18.62 -17.85
C MET A 193 3.88 17.37 -18.11
N THR A 194 4.19 16.66 -17.02
CA THR A 194 4.96 15.40 -17.01
C THR A 194 4.08 14.27 -16.49
N SER A 195 4.54 13.02 -16.64
CA SER A 195 3.87 11.85 -16.09
C SER A 195 3.65 11.87 -14.57
N ARG A 196 4.18 12.87 -13.85
CA ARG A 196 4.10 12.99 -12.39
C ARG A 196 3.59 14.33 -11.87
N GLN A 197 3.83 15.42 -12.59
CA GLN A 197 3.53 16.75 -12.09
C GLN A 197 3.38 17.79 -13.21
N LEU A 198 2.96 18.98 -12.80
CA LEU A 198 2.98 20.18 -13.61
C LEU A 198 4.13 21.08 -13.14
N MET A 199 5.01 21.44 -14.07
CA MET A 199 6.12 22.35 -13.84
C MET A 199 5.82 23.68 -14.53
N ALA A 200 5.96 24.78 -13.82
CA ALA A 200 5.69 26.11 -14.39
C ALA A 200 6.86 27.04 -14.16
N ILE A 201 7.22 27.84 -15.16
CA ILE A 201 8.11 28.97 -14.94
C ILE A 201 7.24 30.17 -14.58
N VAL A 202 7.36 30.65 -13.34
CA VAL A 202 6.65 31.83 -12.86
C VAL A 202 7.70 32.83 -12.37
N ASP A 203 7.76 33.98 -13.05
CA ASP A 203 8.76 35.03 -12.78
C ASP A 203 10.21 34.53 -12.71
N GLY A 204 10.58 33.61 -13.62
CA GLY A 204 11.92 33.05 -13.72
C GLY A 204 12.26 31.92 -12.73
N LEU A 205 11.32 31.54 -11.86
CA LEU A 205 11.48 30.39 -10.96
C LEU A 205 10.64 29.22 -11.46
N VAL A 206 11.22 28.02 -11.40
CA VAL A 206 10.48 26.78 -11.67
C VAL A 206 9.70 26.37 -10.43
N VAL A 207 8.39 26.25 -10.58
CA VAL A 207 7.46 25.75 -9.56
C VAL A 207 7.10 24.32 -9.91
N HIS A 208 7.22 23.43 -8.94
CA HIS A 208 6.87 22.01 -9.03
C HIS A 208 5.50 21.80 -8.38
N LEU A 209 4.53 21.34 -9.16
CA LEU A 209 3.14 21.18 -8.74
C LEU A 209 2.69 19.74 -8.99
N PRO A 210 2.85 18.83 -8.03
CA PRO A 210 2.30 17.49 -8.12
C PRO A 210 0.79 17.54 -8.35
N TYR A 211 0.23 16.62 -9.14
CA TYR A 211 -1.20 16.67 -9.45
C TYR A 211 -2.08 16.57 -8.20
N GLU A 212 -1.58 15.94 -7.14
CA GLU A 212 -2.32 15.68 -5.93
C GLU A 212 -2.50 16.87 -5.01
N ILE A 213 -1.69 17.91 -5.16
CA ILE A 213 -1.94 19.15 -4.44
C ILE A 213 -3.06 19.97 -5.09
N ILE A 214 -3.45 19.64 -6.32
CA ILE A 214 -4.53 20.30 -7.05
C ILE A 214 -5.86 19.81 -6.49
N LYS A 215 -6.61 20.75 -5.93
CA LYS A 215 -7.96 20.55 -5.40
C LYS A 215 -9.01 20.73 -6.49
N ASP A 216 -8.84 21.74 -7.32
CA ASP A 216 -9.82 22.16 -8.31
C ASP A 216 -9.16 22.91 -9.47
N VAL A 217 -9.82 22.90 -10.62
CA VAL A 217 -9.35 23.55 -11.85
C VAL A 217 -10.46 24.42 -12.42
N ASP A 218 -10.22 25.73 -12.48
CA ASP A 218 -11.08 26.67 -13.20
C ASP A 218 -10.48 26.95 -14.59
N PHE A 219 -11.19 26.49 -15.62
CA PHE A 219 -10.79 26.62 -17.02
C PHE A 219 -11.78 27.50 -17.77
N GLY A 220 -11.33 28.69 -18.15
CA GLY A 220 -12.12 29.67 -18.91
C GLY A 220 -13.10 30.51 -18.09
N GLY A 221 -13.21 30.30 -16.76
CA GLY A 221 -14.06 31.12 -15.89
C GLY A 221 -13.43 32.47 -15.53
N GLY A 222 -14.27 33.48 -15.28
CA GLY A 222 -13.90 34.81 -14.76
C GLY A 222 -13.83 35.96 -15.78
N LEU A 223 -13.96 37.20 -15.30
CA LEU A 223 -14.08 38.44 -16.09
C LEU A 223 -12.76 38.96 -16.70
N VAL A 224 -11.61 38.37 -16.35
CA VAL A 224 -10.28 38.90 -16.70
C VAL A 224 -9.53 37.90 -17.59
N GLY A 225 -10.00 37.73 -18.83
CA GLY A 225 -9.26 37.05 -19.89
C GLY A 225 -8.53 38.08 -20.76
N LYS A 226 -7.24 37.86 -21.05
CA LYS A 226 -6.60 38.62 -22.14
C LYS A 226 -7.25 38.21 -23.46
N LYS A 227 -7.45 39.16 -24.39
CA LYS A 227 -8.04 38.84 -25.70
C LYS A 227 -7.24 37.73 -26.39
N GLY A 228 -7.93 36.69 -26.85
CA GLY A 228 -7.30 35.52 -27.50
C GLY A 228 -6.61 34.52 -26.56
N HIS A 229 -6.78 34.67 -25.24
CA HIS A 229 -6.25 33.74 -24.24
C HIS A 229 -7.37 33.11 -23.43
N THR A 230 -7.12 31.90 -22.93
CA THR A 230 -8.02 31.20 -22.02
C THR A 230 -7.41 31.13 -20.63
N ARG A 231 -8.16 31.54 -19.61
CA ARG A 231 -7.71 31.50 -18.22
C ARG A 231 -7.68 30.06 -17.70
N LEU A 232 -6.57 29.67 -17.07
CA LEU A 232 -6.42 28.44 -16.30
C LEU A 232 -6.09 28.81 -14.86
N VAL A 233 -6.83 28.28 -13.89
CA VAL A 233 -6.54 28.42 -12.47
C VAL A 233 -6.45 27.05 -11.84
N LEU A 234 -5.37 26.80 -11.12
CA LEU A 234 -5.23 25.62 -10.27
C LEU A 234 -5.43 26.07 -8.82
N HIS A 235 -6.43 25.52 -8.16
CA HIS A 235 -6.67 25.70 -6.73
C HIS A 235 -6.03 24.56 -5.96
N PHE A 236 -5.43 24.84 -4.81
CA PHE A 236 -4.70 23.84 -4.04
C PHE A 236 -5.45 23.38 -2.80
N HIS A 237 -5.22 22.14 -2.38
CA HIS A 237 -5.74 21.58 -1.14
C HIS A 237 -5.18 22.30 0.10
N SER A 238 -3.92 22.72 0.02
CA SER A 238 -3.24 23.54 1.02
C SER A 238 -2.43 24.64 0.35
N PRO A 239 -2.22 25.79 1.01
CA PRO A 239 -1.39 26.85 0.45
C PRO A 239 0.01 26.32 0.11
N ILE A 240 0.49 26.60 -1.09
CA ILE A 240 1.88 26.32 -1.48
C ILE A 240 2.75 27.54 -1.18
N HIS A 241 3.98 27.30 -0.74
CA HIS A 241 4.93 28.37 -0.50
C HIS A 241 5.63 28.76 -1.81
N PHE A 242 5.45 30.00 -2.25
CA PHE A 242 6.04 30.54 -3.45
C PHE A 242 6.41 32.02 -3.23
N LYS A 243 7.69 32.36 -3.47
CA LYS A 243 8.23 33.72 -3.31
C LYS A 243 7.87 34.37 -1.97
N GLU A 244 8.19 33.68 -0.88
CA GLU A 244 7.93 34.15 0.50
C GLU A 244 6.45 34.31 0.86
N LYS A 245 5.54 33.94 -0.05
CA LYS A 245 4.09 34.01 0.15
C LYS A 245 3.48 32.62 0.08
N ASN A 246 2.41 32.43 0.84
CA ASN A 246 1.58 31.25 0.71
C ASN A 246 0.43 31.57 -0.24
N THR A 247 0.28 30.79 -1.31
CA THR A 247 -0.82 30.96 -2.25
C THR A 247 -1.74 29.75 -2.31
N ASN A 248 -3.05 29.99 -2.36
CA ASN A 248 -4.08 28.96 -2.49
C ASN A 248 -4.38 28.61 -3.95
N SER A 249 -3.84 29.38 -4.89
CA SER A 249 -4.05 29.14 -6.31
C SER A 249 -2.96 29.76 -7.16
N LEU A 250 -2.76 29.23 -8.36
CA LEU A 250 -1.97 29.87 -9.42
C LEU A 250 -2.84 30.04 -10.66
N THR A 251 -2.57 31.10 -11.43
CA THR A 251 -3.36 31.47 -12.61
C THR A 251 -2.44 31.69 -13.80
N TRP A 252 -2.84 31.16 -14.95
CA TRP A 252 -2.18 31.32 -16.23
C TRP A 252 -3.18 31.76 -17.31
N GLN A 253 -2.68 32.45 -18.32
CA GLN A 253 -3.42 32.82 -19.52
C GLN A 253 -2.85 32.00 -20.69
N LEU A 254 -3.54 30.90 -21.01
CA LEU A 254 -3.17 29.98 -22.08
C LEU A 254 -3.37 30.61 -23.45
N THR A 255 -2.46 30.37 -24.38
CA THR A 255 -2.69 30.69 -25.79
C THR A 255 -3.88 29.87 -26.35
N ALA A 256 -4.43 30.30 -27.49
CA ALA A 256 -5.51 29.57 -28.16
C ALA A 256 -5.14 28.10 -28.44
N ASP A 257 -3.91 27.86 -28.91
CA ASP A 257 -3.41 26.52 -29.20
C ASP A 257 -3.26 25.67 -27.92
N ALA A 258 -2.68 26.24 -26.86
CA ALA A 258 -2.55 25.55 -25.58
C ALA A 258 -3.91 25.18 -24.99
N ALA A 259 -4.90 26.07 -25.12
CA ALA A 259 -6.25 25.87 -24.61
C ALA A 259 -7.01 24.71 -25.28
N THR A 260 -6.60 24.27 -26.48
CA THR A 260 -7.17 23.08 -27.13
C THR A 260 -6.93 21.79 -26.34
N ASN A 261 -5.96 21.80 -25.40
CA ASN A 261 -5.64 20.66 -24.54
C ASN A 261 -6.48 20.61 -23.25
N LYS A 262 -7.60 21.33 -23.18
CA LYS A 262 -8.48 21.40 -22.00
C LYS A 262 -8.75 20.02 -21.37
N GLU A 263 -9.17 19.05 -22.18
CA GLU A 263 -9.54 17.71 -21.68
C GLU A 263 -8.36 17.02 -21.01
N VAL A 264 -7.18 17.09 -21.62
CA VAL A 264 -5.93 16.52 -21.09
C VAL A 264 -5.55 17.22 -19.79
N ILE A 265 -5.62 18.55 -19.76
CA ILE A 265 -5.29 19.34 -18.56
C ILE A 265 -6.21 18.93 -17.39
N MET A 266 -7.52 18.86 -17.64
CA MET A 266 -8.51 18.50 -16.63
C MET A 266 -8.32 17.06 -16.13
N ASP A 267 -8.18 16.10 -17.06
CA ASP A 267 -8.00 14.69 -16.74
C ASP A 267 -6.76 14.47 -15.85
N TRP A 268 -5.62 15.06 -16.24
CA TRP A 268 -4.38 14.93 -15.49
C TRP A 268 -4.40 15.67 -14.14
N ALA A 269 -4.99 16.87 -14.09
CA ALA A 269 -5.06 17.64 -12.85
C ALA A 269 -5.94 16.99 -11.76
N PHE A 270 -6.92 16.16 -12.14
CA PHE A 270 -7.75 15.41 -11.20
C PHE A 270 -7.32 13.98 -10.97
N ALA A 271 -6.41 13.47 -11.79
CA ALA A 271 -5.90 12.14 -11.60
C ALA A 271 -4.89 12.21 -10.41
N ARG A 272 -5.27 11.60 -9.29
CA ARG A 272 -4.47 11.58 -8.06
C ARG A 272 -3.59 10.33 -8.05
N SER A 273 -2.27 10.47 -8.01
CA SER A 273 -1.35 9.33 -7.99
C SER A 273 -0.89 8.95 -6.59
N TYR A 274 -0.86 9.91 -5.66
CA TYR A 274 -0.44 9.62 -4.29
C TYR A 274 -1.45 8.80 -3.49
N MET A 275 -0.90 7.77 -2.86
CA MET A 275 -1.58 6.94 -1.87
C MET A 275 -0.85 7.02 -0.55
N CYS A 276 -1.58 6.78 0.53
CA CYS A 276 -1.00 6.60 1.84
C CYS A 276 0.02 5.46 1.79
N GLY A 277 1.27 5.76 2.13
CA GLY A 277 2.34 4.76 2.16
C GLY A 277 2.16 3.71 3.25
N ALA A 278 1.26 3.91 4.21
CA ALA A 278 1.00 2.96 5.29
C ALA A 278 -0.20 2.03 5.05
N CYS A 279 -1.23 2.47 4.32
CA CYS A 279 -2.46 1.68 4.10
C CYS A 279 -2.98 1.67 2.66
N GLY A 280 -2.33 2.39 1.73
CA GLY A 280 -2.71 2.46 0.32
C GLY A 280 -3.95 3.32 0.02
N ALA A 281 -4.59 3.94 1.01
CA ALA A 281 -5.76 4.79 0.79
C ALA A 281 -5.40 6.12 0.09
N ARG A 282 -6.29 6.62 -0.79
CA ARG A 282 -6.13 7.89 -1.54
C ARG A 282 -6.67 9.12 -0.83
N ASP A 283 -7.41 8.93 0.26
CA ASP A 283 -7.99 10.05 1.01
C ASP A 283 -6.94 10.66 1.93
N LEU A 284 -6.29 11.70 1.42
CA LEU A 284 -5.21 12.43 2.07
C LEU A 284 -5.67 13.85 2.37
N HIS A 285 -5.59 14.26 3.63
CA HIS A 285 -5.84 15.63 4.07
C HIS A 285 -4.52 16.41 4.12
N TYR A 286 -4.29 17.21 3.07
CA TYR A 286 -3.09 18.03 2.89
C TYR A 286 -3.09 19.25 3.82
N ARG A 287 -1.91 19.58 4.35
CA ARG A 287 -1.68 20.68 5.28
C ARG A 287 -0.32 21.30 4.98
N ASN A 288 -0.15 22.58 5.26
CA ASN A 288 1.15 23.22 5.28
C ASN A 288 1.55 23.50 6.73
N GLU A 289 2.62 22.88 7.20
CA GLU A 289 3.15 23.07 8.55
C GLU A 289 4.58 23.61 8.44
N LYS A 290 4.78 24.86 8.88
CA LYS A 290 6.09 25.54 8.88
C LYS A 290 6.78 25.56 7.50
N GLY A 291 6.00 25.70 6.42
CA GLY A 291 6.53 25.74 5.05
C GLY A 291 6.76 24.36 4.43
N GLN A 292 6.45 23.27 5.15
CA GLN A 292 6.50 21.91 4.64
C GLN A 292 5.10 21.39 4.37
N THR A 293 4.88 20.87 3.15
CA THR A 293 3.63 20.20 2.79
C THR A 293 3.59 18.82 3.47
N ARG A 294 2.50 18.57 4.17
CA ARG A 294 2.21 17.30 4.86
C ARG A 294 0.84 16.80 4.47
N ALA A 295 0.61 15.52 4.64
CA ALA A 295 -0.73 14.96 4.50
C ALA A 295 -1.02 13.93 5.58
N ARG A 296 -2.22 14.00 6.15
CA ARG A 296 -2.73 12.94 7.01
C ARG A 296 -3.59 12.00 6.18
N CYS A 297 -3.33 10.70 6.23
CA CYS A 297 -4.25 9.73 5.68
C CYS A 297 -5.54 9.71 6.52
N MET A 298 -6.68 9.94 5.88
CA MET A 298 -7.97 9.95 6.56
C MET A 298 -8.48 8.54 6.89
N HIS A 299 -7.85 7.50 6.33
CA HIS A 299 -8.17 6.11 6.61
C HIS A 299 -7.42 5.54 7.83
N CYS A 300 -6.08 5.67 7.87
CA CYS A 300 -5.25 5.11 8.94
C CYS A 300 -4.66 6.16 9.89
N ALA A 301 -4.98 7.43 9.71
CA ALA A 301 -4.46 8.57 10.48
C ALA A 301 -2.92 8.76 10.43
N THR A 302 -2.18 8.01 9.62
CA THR A 302 -0.74 8.20 9.43
C THR A 302 -0.46 9.56 8.79
N ASP A 303 0.42 10.33 9.42
CA ASP A 303 0.95 11.57 8.86
C ASP A 303 2.07 11.25 7.86
N HIS A 304 2.17 12.03 6.81
CA HIS A 304 3.17 11.89 5.76
C HIS A 304 3.83 13.22 5.50
N ILE A 305 5.13 13.18 5.27
CA ILE A 305 5.89 14.30 4.70
C ILE A 305 5.78 14.19 3.19
N ILE A 306 5.38 15.28 2.55
CA ILE A 306 5.36 15.39 1.09
C ILE A 306 6.53 16.26 0.68
N ASP A 307 7.53 15.63 0.12
CA ASP A 307 8.62 16.30 -0.57
C ASP A 307 8.16 16.58 -2.00
N LEU A 308 7.60 17.78 -2.22
CA LEU A 308 7.15 18.24 -3.54
C LEU A 308 8.32 18.40 -4.52
N ALA A 309 9.54 18.65 -4.03
CA ALA A 309 10.70 18.86 -4.89
C ALA A 309 11.21 17.53 -5.48
N ASN A 310 11.11 16.45 -4.71
CA ASN A 310 11.51 15.11 -5.14
C ASN A 310 10.32 14.19 -5.45
N LEU A 311 9.10 14.72 -5.42
CA LEU A 311 7.85 13.97 -5.64
C LEU A 311 7.68 12.75 -4.72
N ARG A 312 8.15 12.85 -3.47
CA ARG A 312 8.13 11.72 -2.52
C ARG A 312 7.13 11.95 -1.39
N ILE A 313 6.38 10.90 -1.07
CA ILE A 313 5.59 10.83 0.16
C ILE A 313 6.24 9.83 1.10
N THR A 314 6.60 10.28 2.29
CA THR A 314 7.22 9.43 3.31
C THR A 314 6.32 9.38 4.54
N PRO A 315 5.85 8.20 4.97
CA PRO A 315 5.14 8.04 6.23
C PRO A 315 6.00 8.54 7.40
N MET A 316 5.42 9.35 8.27
CA MET A 316 6.02 9.71 9.55
C MET A 316 5.78 8.55 10.51
N VAL A 317 6.79 7.72 10.71
CA VAL A 317 6.75 6.71 11.75
C VAL A 317 6.87 7.43 13.09
N SER A 318 5.80 7.41 13.89
CA SER A 318 5.88 7.87 15.27
C SER A 318 6.85 6.97 16.02
N SER A 319 8.01 7.53 16.37
CA SER A 319 8.98 6.97 17.31
C SER A 319 8.36 6.77 18.69
#